data_AF-A0A0N0K359-F1
#
_entry.id   AF-A0A0N0K359-F1
#
_cell.length_a   1.000
_cell.length_b   1.000
_cell.length_c   1.000
_cell.angle_alpha   90.00
_cell.angle_beta   90.00
_cell.angle_gamma   90.00
#
_symmetry.space_group_name_H-M   'P 1'
#
loop_
_entity.id
_entity.type
_entity.pdbx_description
1 polymer ?
#
loop_
_entity_poly.entity_id
_entity_poly.type
_entity_poly.pdbx_seq_one_letter_code
_entity_poly.pdbx_strand_id
1 'polypeptide(L)'
;MFLGFAVVLLALTRGFLFYPLAFVAIGGMAVAGVFAWGSQWRDAGSALLVALAASVLLAAYGFIALKLNPRFFERDRFPWWWMQ
;
A
#
# COMPACT_ATOMS: atom_id res chain seq x y z
N MET A 1 25.62 -3.23 -12.04
CA MET A 1 25.16 -4.38 -11.23
C MET A 1 24.33 -3.93 -10.01
N PHE A 2 24.79 -2.96 -9.22
CA PHE A 2 24.08 -2.46 -8.02
C PHE A 2 22.69 -1.85 -8.30
N LEU A 3 22.54 -1.06 -9.37
CA LEU A 3 21.29 -0.41 -9.72
C LEU A 3 20.18 -1.40 -10.14
N GLY A 4 20.54 -2.45 -10.90
CA GLY A 4 19.59 -3.49 -11.32
C GLY A 4 19.04 -4.31 -10.15
N PHE A 5 19.89 -4.58 -9.15
CA PHE A 5 19.47 -5.23 -7.91
C PHE A 5 18.48 -4.36 -7.12
N ALA A 6 18.75 -3.04 -7.03
CA ALA A 6 17.84 -2.10 -6.38
C ALA A 6 16.46 -2.04 -7.05
N VAL A 7 16.38 -2.12 -8.38
CA VAL A 7 15.11 -2.14 -9.13
C VAL A 7 14.30 -3.42 -8.84
N VAL A 8 14.96 -4.59 -8.85
CA VAL A 8 14.30 -5.87 -8.52
C VAL A 8 13.84 -5.88 -7.07
N LEU A 9 14.65 -5.37 -6.14
CA LEU A 9 14.29 -5.22 -4.74
C LEU A 9 13.05 -4.31 -4.58
N LEU A 10 12.99 -3.21 -5.33
CA LEU A 10 11.85 -2.28 -5.33
C LEU A 10 10.54 -2.94 -5.80
N ALA A 11 10.62 -3.81 -6.81
CA ALA A 11 9.47 -4.57 -7.31
C ALA A 11 9.00 -5.62 -6.29
N LEU A 12 9.93 -6.29 -5.61
CA LEU A 12 9.63 -7.20 -4.50
C LEU A 12 9.00 -6.45 -3.31
N THR A 13 9.51 -5.28 -2.95
CA THR A 13 8.92 -4.47 -1.87
C THR A 13 7.54 -3.92 -2.24
N ARG A 14 7.24 -3.66 -3.52
CA ARG A 14 5.85 -3.40 -3.95
C ARG A 14 4.94 -4.58 -3.63
N GLY A 15 5.35 -5.79 -4.01
CA GLY A 15 4.63 -7.04 -3.75
C GLY A 15 4.34 -7.26 -2.26
N PHE A 16 5.37 -7.14 -1.43
CA PHE A 16 5.34 -7.58 -0.03
C PHE A 16 5.01 -6.48 0.99
N LEU A 17 5.20 -5.21 0.67
CA LEU A 17 4.93 -4.10 1.60
C LEU A 17 3.78 -3.22 1.11
N PHE A 18 3.81 -2.79 -0.15
CA PHE A 18 2.80 -1.85 -0.66
C PHE A 18 1.39 -2.47 -0.70
N TYR A 19 1.23 -3.65 -1.32
CA TYR A 19 -0.10 -4.26 -1.44
C TYR A 19 -0.72 -4.64 -0.08
N PRO A 20 0.02 -5.27 0.86
CA PRO A 20 -0.55 -5.57 2.17
C PRO A 20 -0.89 -4.30 2.96
N LEU A 21 -0.04 -3.28 2.94
CA LEU A 21 -0.33 -2.01 3.61
C LEU A 21 -1.56 -1.30 3.02
N ALA A 22 -1.69 -1.29 1.70
CA ALA A 22 -2.86 -0.76 1.03
C ALA A 22 -4.14 -1.55 1.37
N PHE A 23 -4.04 -2.88 1.42
CA PHE A 23 -5.15 -3.76 1.78
C PHE A 23 -5.57 -3.55 3.25
N VAL A 24 -4.61 -3.42 4.17
CA VAL A 24 -4.90 -3.13 5.58
C VAL A 24 -5.49 -1.72 5.76
N ALA A 25 -5.01 -0.72 5.01
CA ALA A 25 -5.57 0.63 5.07
C ALA A 25 -7.04 0.66 4.60
N ILE A 26 -7.33 0.10 3.42
CA ILE A 26 -8.69 0.10 2.85
C ILE A 26 -9.59 -0.86 3.62
N GLY A 27 -9.12 -2.08 3.86
CA GLY A 27 -9.86 -3.11 4.59
C GLY A 27 -10.12 -2.72 6.04
N GLY A 28 -9.14 -2.10 6.72
CA GLY A 28 -9.30 -1.60 8.07
C GLY A 28 -10.34 -0.49 8.17
N MET A 29 -10.39 0.44 7.20
CA MET A 29 -11.47 1.43 7.14
C MET A 29 -12.84 0.81 6.91
N ALA A 30 -12.95 -0.17 6.01
CA ALA A 30 -14.21 -0.87 5.77
C ALA A 30 -14.69 -1.64 7.01
N VAL A 31 -13.78 -2.37 7.67
CA VAL A 31 -14.06 -3.12 8.91
C VAL A 31 -14.45 -2.18 10.05
N ALA A 32 -13.79 -1.03 10.19
CA ALA A 32 -14.18 -0.01 11.16
C ALA A 32 -15.62 0.49 10.93
N GLY A 33 -16.02 0.67 9.67
CA GLY A 33 -17.40 1.01 9.30
C GLY A 33 -18.41 -0.07 9.70
N VAL A 34 -18.09 -1.34 9.49
CA VAL A 34 -18.95 -2.46 9.91
C VAL A 34 -19.08 -2.53 11.43
N PHE A 35 -17.99 -2.38 12.18
CA PHE A 35 -18.05 -2.37 13.64
C PHE A 35 -18.80 -1.16 14.20
N ALA A 36 -18.66 0.02 13.57
CA ALA A 36 -19.42 1.20 13.94
C ALA A 36 -20.92 1.00 13.71
N TRP A 37 -21.31 0.37 12.59
CA TRP A 37 -22.71 -0.01 12.33
C TRP A 37 -23.26 -0.96 13.39
N GLY A 38 -22.44 -1.91 13.85
CA GLY A 38 -22.77 -2.83 14.94
C GLY A 38 -22.75 -2.21 16.34
N SER A 39 -22.56 -0.89 16.48
CA SER A 39 -22.39 -0.17 17.76
C SER A 39 -21.20 -0.66 18.62
N GLN A 40 -20.23 -1.35 18.00
CA GLN A 40 -19.02 -1.85 18.65
C GLN A 40 -17.89 -0.81 18.54
N TRP A 41 -18.08 0.34 19.19
CA TRP A 41 -17.20 1.50 19.03
C TRP A 41 -15.74 1.25 19.42
N ARG A 42 -15.49 0.32 20.35
CA ARG A 42 -14.12 -0.06 20.76
C ARG A 42 -13.38 -0.77 19.63
N ASP A 43 -14.05 -1.70 18.96
CA ASP A 43 -13.47 -2.50 17.88
C ASP A 43 -13.42 -1.69 16.57
N ALA A 44 -14.37 -0.77 16.38
CA ALA A 44 -14.29 0.23 15.32
C ALA A 44 -13.07 1.15 15.50
N GLY A 45 -12.82 1.62 16.73
CA GLY A 45 -11.67 2.47 17.05
C GLY A 45 -10.33 1.76 16.84
N SER A 46 -10.21 0.49 17.25
CA SER A 46 -8.99 -0.29 17.02
C SER A 46 -8.76 -0.58 15.54
N ALA A 47 -9.80 -0.93 14.78
CA ALA A 47 -9.72 -1.11 13.32
C ALA A 47 -9.31 0.19 12.60
N LEU A 48 -9.86 1.33 13.02
CA LEU A 48 -9.51 2.64 12.49
C LEU A 48 -8.04 3.01 12.78
N LEU A 49 -7.55 2.74 13.99
CA LEU A 49 -6.16 2.98 14.37
C LEU A 49 -5.19 2.13 13.52
N VAL A 50 -5.52 0.86 13.31
CA VAL A 50 -4.73 -0.04 12.44
C VAL A 50 -4.72 0.48 11.00
N ALA A 51 -5.86 0.92 10.47
CA ALA A 51 -5.97 1.50 9.13
C ALA A 51 -5.15 2.78 8.98
N LEU A 52 -5.16 3.65 9.99
CA LEU A 52 -4.36 4.89 10.02
C LEU A 52 -2.86 4.59 10.08
N ALA A 53 -2.43 3.66 10.95
CA ALA A 53 -1.04 3.25 11.04
C ALA A 53 -0.54 2.68 9.70
N ALA A 54 -1.35 1.82 9.05
CA ALA A 54 -1.03 1.28 7.73
C ALA A 54 -0.95 2.38 6.65
N SER A 55 -1.83 3.38 6.70
CA SER A 55 -1.82 4.52 5.78
C SER A 55 -0.57 5.39 5.94
N VAL A 56 -0.13 5.63 7.18
CA VAL A 56 1.11 6.38 7.47
C VAL A 56 2.33 5.61 6.96
N LEU A 57 2.40 4.30 7.22
CA LEU A 57 3.49 3.46 6.72
C LEU A 57 3.51 3.39 5.19
N LEU A 58 2.32 3.33 4.56
CA LEU A 58 2.19 3.36 3.09
C LEU A 58 2.67 4.69 2.51
N ALA A 59 2.33 5.82 3.14
CA ALA A 59 2.78 7.14 2.73
C ALA A 59 4.31 7.31 2.88
N ALA A 60 4.87 6.85 4.01
CA ALA A 60 6.32 6.86 4.23
C ALA A 60 7.06 6.00 3.21
N TYR A 61 6.55 4.78 2.95
CA TYR A 61 7.08 3.90 1.92
C TYR A 61 7.00 4.54 0.53
N GLY A 62 5.86 5.14 0.18
CA GLY A 62 5.67 5.86 -1.09
C GLY A 62 6.66 7.02 -1.26
N PHE A 63 6.93 7.78 -0.21
CA PHE A 63 7.89 8.89 -0.24
C PHE A 63 9.33 8.40 -0.47
N ILE A 64 9.74 7.32 0.21
CA ILE A 64 11.06 6.70 0.02
C ILE A 64 11.16 6.13 -1.41
N ALA A 65 10.12 5.44 -1.87
CA ALA A 65 10.08 4.82 -3.18
C ALA A 65 10.13 5.86 -4.31
N LEU A 66 9.46 7.01 -4.17
CA LEU A 66 9.54 8.14 -5.10
C LEU A 66 10.94 8.77 -5.16
N LYS A 67 11.63 8.87 -4.02
CA LYS A 67 13.02 9.36 -3.99
C LYS A 67 13.98 8.40 -4.69
N LEU A 68 13.76 7.10 -4.57
CA LEU A 68 14.60 6.08 -5.22
C LEU A 68 14.26 5.93 -6.70
N ASN A 69 12.99 6.06 -7.07
CA ASN A 69 12.53 6.00 -8.44
C ASN A 69 11.37 7.00 -8.66
N PRO A 70 11.59 8.13 -9.36
CA PRO A 70 10.55 9.13 -9.59
C PRO A 70 9.38 8.59 -10.44
N ARG A 71 9.56 7.47 -11.14
CA ARG A 71 8.50 6.78 -11.90
C ARG A 71 7.77 5.72 -11.06
N PHE A 72 7.94 5.69 -9.73
CA PHE A 72 7.35 4.65 -8.90
C PHE A 72 5.80 4.64 -8.87
N PHE A 73 5.13 5.75 -9.20
CA PHE A 73 3.66 5.76 -9.35
C PHE A 73 3.22 5.87 -10.80
N GLU A 74 4.15 5.98 -11.74
CA GLU A 74 3.80 5.78 -13.14
C GLU A 74 3.41 4.30 -13.27
N ARG A 75 2.11 4.07 -13.50
CA ARG A 75 1.60 2.80 -13.98
C ARG A 75 2.49 2.45 -15.17
N ASP A 76 3.29 1.38 -15.05
CA ASP A 76 4.05 0.84 -16.17
C ASP A 76 3.05 0.78 -17.32
N ARG A 77 3.25 1.61 -18.34
CA ARG A 77 2.47 1.51 -19.57
C ARG A 77 2.89 0.19 -20.17
N PHE A 78 2.27 -0.90 -19.70
CA PHE A 78 2.35 -2.18 -20.36
C PHE A 78 1.99 -1.87 -21.80
N PRO A 79 2.94 -2.03 -22.73
CA PRO A 79 2.61 -1.73 -24.09
C PRO A 79 1.45 -2.66 -24.47
N TRP A 80 0.39 -2.08 -25.03
CA TRP A 80 -0.84 -2.74 -25.45
C TRP A 80 -0.65 -4.02 -26.30
N TRP A 81 0.56 -4.26 -26.80
CA TRP A 81 0.95 -5.37 -27.66
C TRP A 81 1.41 -6.61 -26.87
N TRP A 82 1.50 -6.53 -25.53
CA TRP A 82 1.70 -7.68 -24.62
C TRP A 82 0.38 -8.28 -24.10
N MET A 83 -0.77 -7.72 -24.50
CA MET A 83 -2.11 -8.20 -24.14
C MET A 83 -2.81 -8.95 -25.30
N GLN A 84 -2.07 -9.34 -26.34
CA GLN A 84 -2.51 -10.28 -27.38
C GLN A 84 -1.85 -11.64 -27.13
#